data_AF-A0A3B8ME41-F1
#
_entry.id   AF-A0A3B8ME41-F1
#
_cell.length_a   1.000
_cell.length_b   1.000
_cell.length_c   1.000
_cell.angle_alpha   90.00
_cell.angle_beta   90.00
_cell.angle_gamma   90.00
#
_symmetry.space_group_name_H-M   'P 1'
#
loop_
_entity.id
_entity.type
_entity.pdbx_description
1 polymer ?
#
loop_
_entity_poly.entity_id
_entity_poly.type
_entity_poly.pdbx_seq_one_letter_code
_entity_poly.pdbx_strand_id
1 'polypeptide(L)'
;LVEKTADNPHTLPCVLMDPKRGSEGVDDLGRLVEKGAQGMKLMGAIHKYAIDDPMVFPFIDAATELRIVISVHSGVRNCSADRIGVLAQRVPDSAVIIDHMGYPDNFDDAMQVCRDHPNTYMGTTILRF
;
A
#
# COMPACT_ATOMS: atom_id res chain seq x y z
N LEU A 1 -2.14 15.99 6.54
CA LEU A 1 -1.21 15.75 5.41
C LEU A 1 -1.71 16.50 4.19
N VAL A 2 -2.85 16.10 3.63
CA VAL A 2 -3.43 16.66 2.41
C VAL A 2 -3.55 18.19 2.43
N GLU A 3 -4.12 18.77 3.50
CA GLU A 3 -4.21 20.23 3.65
C GLU A 3 -2.85 20.93 3.74
N LYS A 4 -1.84 20.27 4.33
CA LYS A 4 -0.48 20.83 4.46
C LYS A 4 0.28 20.85 3.14
N THR A 5 -0.15 20.06 2.18
CA THR A 5 0.48 19.85 0.87
C THR A 5 -0.32 20.45 -0.28
N ALA A 6 -1.50 21.01 -0.01
CA ALA A 6 -2.46 21.43 -1.04
C ALA A 6 -1.89 22.47 -2.02
N ASP A 7 -1.07 23.41 -1.52
CA ASP A 7 -0.48 24.47 -2.34
C ASP A 7 0.91 24.11 -2.91
N ASN A 8 1.38 22.88 -2.72
CA ASN A 8 2.69 22.44 -3.20
C ASN A 8 2.55 21.45 -4.37
N PRO A 9 2.75 21.89 -5.62
CA PRO A 9 2.59 21.04 -6.80
C PRO A 9 3.66 19.95 -6.92
N HIS A 10 4.70 19.98 -6.09
CA HIS A 10 5.77 18.98 -6.06
C HIS A 10 5.56 17.90 -5.01
N THR A 11 4.40 17.86 -4.36
CA THR A 11 4.07 16.83 -3.37
C THR A 11 2.85 16.03 -3.78
N LEU A 12 2.98 14.70 -3.70
CA LEU A 12 1.89 13.74 -3.93
C LEU A 12 1.51 13.14 -2.56
N PRO A 13 0.36 13.50 -1.96
CA PRO A 13 0.02 13.04 -0.62
C PRO A 13 -0.36 11.56 -0.62
N CYS A 14 0.33 10.76 0.19
CA CYS A 14 0.02 9.35 0.42
C CYS A 14 -0.42 9.15 1.87
N VAL A 15 -1.66 8.71 2.09
CA VAL A 15 -2.28 8.66 3.43
C VAL A 15 -2.10 7.29 4.09
N LEU A 16 -1.64 7.27 5.33
CA LEU A 16 -1.52 6.04 6.13
C LEU A 16 -2.89 5.59 6.61
N MET A 17 -3.29 4.37 6.26
CA MET A 17 -4.59 3.81 6.62
C MET A 17 -4.45 2.62 7.58
N ASP A 18 -5.42 2.50 8.50
CA ASP A 18 -5.57 1.35 9.38
C ASP A 18 -6.84 0.56 9.01
N PRO A 19 -6.70 -0.59 8.32
CA PRO A 19 -7.79 -1.48 8.00
C PRO A 19 -8.66 -1.93 9.18
N LYS A 20 -8.16 -1.88 10.42
CA LYS A 20 -8.95 -2.19 11.62
C LYS A 20 -10.12 -1.23 11.85
N ARG A 21 -10.12 -0.07 11.19
CA ARG A 21 -11.25 0.87 11.21
C ARG A 21 -12.43 0.44 10.33
N GLY A 22 -12.29 -0.66 9.58
CA GLY A 22 -13.36 -1.21 8.76
C GLY A 22 -13.93 -0.18 7.77
N SER A 23 -15.25 -0.18 7.60
CA SER A 23 -15.94 0.69 6.63
C SER A 23 -15.73 2.17 6.88
N GLU A 24 -15.64 2.62 8.14
CA GLU A 24 -15.37 4.02 8.47
C GLU A 24 -14.01 4.47 7.92
N GLY A 25 -13.01 3.59 7.96
CA GLY A 25 -11.70 3.86 7.39
C GLY A 25 -11.71 3.92 5.85
N VAL A 26 -12.58 3.14 5.20
CA VAL A 26 -12.77 3.21 3.74
C VAL A 26 -13.44 4.53 3.35
N ASP A 27 -14.47 4.95 4.07
CA ASP A 27 -15.12 6.24 3.85
C ASP A 27 -14.16 7.42 4.06
N ASP A 28 -13.30 7.31 5.07
CA ASP A 28 -12.23 8.27 5.33
C ASP A 28 -11.22 8.34 4.18
N LEU A 29 -10.84 7.19 3.60
CA LEU A 29 -9.96 7.15 2.43
C LEU A 29 -10.59 7.93 1.26
N GLY A 30 -11.86 7.68 0.95
CA GLY A 30 -12.59 8.40 -0.09
C GLY A 30 -12.56 9.91 0.13
N ARG A 31 -12.91 10.36 1.35
CA ARG A 31 -12.87 11.79 1.72
C ARG A 31 -11.46 12.41 1.65
N LEU A 32 -10.40 11.64 1.92
CA LEU A 32 -9.02 12.10 1.80
C LEU A 32 -8.58 12.20 0.34
N VAL A 33 -9.03 11.29 -0.53
CA VAL A 33 -8.79 11.34 -1.98
C VAL A 33 -9.49 12.55 -2.59
N GLU A 34 -10.75 12.82 -2.22
CA GLU A 34 -11.48 14.03 -2.64
C GLU A 34 -10.73 15.32 -2.27
N LYS A 35 -10.01 15.32 -1.15
CA LYS A 35 -9.17 16.45 -0.73
C LYS A 35 -7.82 16.53 -1.44
N GLY A 36 -7.42 15.51 -2.21
CA GLY A 36 -6.17 15.51 -2.99
C GLY A 36 -5.15 14.42 -2.60
N ALA A 37 -5.51 13.42 -1.79
CA ALA A 37 -4.65 12.25 -1.64
C ALA A 37 -4.55 11.46 -2.96
N GLN A 38 -3.35 11.01 -3.30
CA GLN A 38 -3.06 10.27 -4.54
C GLN A 38 -2.52 8.85 -4.29
N GLY A 39 -2.34 8.49 -3.02
CA GLY A 39 -1.94 7.16 -2.63
C GLY A 39 -2.42 6.80 -1.24
N MET A 40 -2.44 5.51 -0.96
CA MET A 40 -2.65 4.93 0.35
C MET A 40 -1.38 4.17 0.77
N LYS A 41 -1.00 4.32 2.03
CA LYS A 41 0.07 3.57 2.68
C LYS A 41 -0.52 2.56 3.65
N LEU A 42 -0.08 1.31 3.55
CA LEU A 42 -0.40 0.24 4.49
C LEU A 42 0.85 -0.18 5.28
N MET A 43 0.69 -0.33 6.59
CA MET A 43 1.77 -0.67 7.53
C MET A 43 1.32 -1.75 8.51
N GLY A 44 1.17 -2.98 8.02
CA GLY A 44 0.81 -4.14 8.86
C GLY A 44 1.77 -4.33 10.05
N ALA A 45 3.06 -4.00 9.89
CA ALA A 45 4.04 -4.04 10.97
C ALA A 45 3.76 -3.06 12.12
N ILE A 46 3.24 -1.85 11.82
CA ILE A 46 2.89 -0.84 12.82
C ILE A 46 1.50 -1.13 13.40
N HIS A 47 0.52 -1.33 12.52
CA HIS A 47 -0.88 -1.53 12.91
C HIS A 47 -1.19 -2.96 13.38
N LYS A 48 -0.20 -3.88 13.35
CA LYS A 48 -0.29 -5.26 13.87
C LYS A 48 -1.40 -6.08 13.20
N TYR A 49 -1.32 -6.22 11.89
CA TYR A 49 -2.17 -7.11 11.09
C TYR A 49 -1.37 -7.77 9.95
N ALA A 50 -1.91 -8.87 9.43
CA ALA A 50 -1.46 -9.58 8.25
C ALA A 50 -1.87 -8.82 6.99
N ILE A 51 -0.93 -8.48 6.10
CA ILE A 51 -1.22 -7.59 4.96
C ILE A 51 -2.26 -8.15 3.98
N ASP A 52 -2.43 -9.47 3.96
CA ASP A 52 -3.42 -10.25 3.20
C ASP A 52 -4.66 -10.63 4.03
N ASP A 53 -4.83 -10.08 5.22
CA ASP A 53 -6.01 -10.32 6.05
C ASP A 53 -7.27 -9.80 5.31
N PRO A 54 -8.39 -10.53 5.32
CA PRO A 54 -9.63 -10.10 4.66
C PRO A 54 -10.11 -8.69 5.04
N MET A 55 -9.77 -8.18 6.24
CA MET A 55 -10.09 -6.81 6.64
C MET A 55 -9.43 -5.74 5.75
N VAL A 56 -8.34 -6.09 5.06
CA VAL A 56 -7.57 -5.19 4.19
C VAL A 56 -8.23 -5.05 2.82
N PHE A 57 -8.92 -6.09 2.34
CA PHE A 57 -9.45 -6.14 0.97
C PHE A 57 -10.40 -4.98 0.60
N PRO A 58 -11.31 -4.52 1.47
CA PRO A 58 -12.13 -3.35 1.16
C PRO A 58 -11.32 -2.09 0.84
N PHE A 59 -10.16 -1.89 1.49
CA PHE A 59 -9.27 -0.76 1.20
C PHE A 59 -8.55 -0.92 -0.14
N ILE A 60 -8.19 -2.16 -0.50
CA ILE A 60 -7.53 -2.50 -1.76
C ILE A 60 -8.49 -2.32 -2.94
N ASP A 61 -9.73 -2.77 -2.78
CA ASP A 61 -10.79 -2.57 -3.78
C ASP A 61 -11.10 -1.08 -3.94
N ALA A 62 -11.28 -0.36 -2.83
CA ALA A 62 -11.52 1.08 -2.86
C ALA A 62 -10.38 1.85 -3.53
N ALA A 63 -9.11 1.47 -3.32
CA ALA A 63 -7.99 2.12 -3.97
C ALA A 63 -8.03 2.00 -5.50
N THR A 64 -8.56 0.89 -6.02
CA THR A 64 -8.78 0.69 -7.47
C THR A 64 -9.87 1.60 -7.99
N GLU A 65 -11.02 1.65 -7.31
CA GLU A 65 -12.14 2.53 -7.68
C GLU A 65 -11.73 4.02 -7.64
N LEU A 66 -10.96 4.39 -6.63
CA LEU A 66 -10.44 5.75 -6.43
C LEU A 66 -9.24 6.08 -7.32
N ARG A 67 -8.68 5.10 -8.04
CA ARG A 67 -7.53 5.23 -8.94
C ARG A 67 -6.30 5.84 -8.26
N ILE A 68 -5.98 5.36 -7.06
CA ILE A 68 -4.82 5.79 -6.28
C ILE A 68 -3.75 4.68 -6.20
N VAL A 69 -2.50 5.07 -5.93
CA VAL A 69 -1.40 4.13 -5.75
C VAL A 69 -1.47 3.45 -4.38
N ILE A 70 -1.18 2.15 -4.32
CA ILE A 70 -1.12 1.38 -3.08
C ILE A 70 0.35 1.19 -2.71
N SER A 71 0.80 1.80 -1.61
CA SER A 71 2.16 1.64 -1.06
C SER A 71 2.10 0.72 0.15
N VAL A 72 2.86 -0.37 0.13
CA VAL A 72 2.82 -1.39 1.17
C VAL A 72 4.19 -1.56 1.78
N HIS A 73 4.27 -1.32 3.09
CA HIS A 73 5.49 -1.66 3.83
C HIS A 73 5.74 -3.16 3.73
N SER A 74 6.89 -3.53 3.15
CA SER A 74 7.36 -4.92 3.12
C SER A 74 8.33 -5.20 4.25
N GLY A 75 8.37 -6.47 4.68
CA GLY A 75 9.23 -6.98 5.74
C GLY A 75 8.96 -8.46 5.96
N VAL A 76 9.36 -9.03 7.09
CA VAL A 76 9.08 -10.44 7.39
C VAL A 76 7.67 -10.70 7.89
N ARG A 77 7.22 -11.96 7.82
CA ARG A 77 5.97 -12.48 8.43
C ARG A 77 4.72 -11.79 7.92
N ASN A 78 4.18 -10.83 8.66
CA ASN A 78 2.87 -10.23 8.40
C ASN A 78 2.89 -9.22 7.25
N CYS A 79 4.07 -8.92 6.70
CA CYS A 79 4.29 -8.01 5.59
C CYS A 79 5.25 -8.61 4.54
N SER A 80 5.34 -9.94 4.45
CA SER A 80 6.18 -10.63 3.46
C SER A 80 5.71 -10.38 2.04
N ALA A 81 6.64 -10.42 1.09
CA ALA A 81 6.37 -10.00 -0.27
C ALA A 81 5.32 -10.89 -0.97
N ASP A 82 5.33 -12.19 -0.72
CA ASP A 82 4.31 -13.15 -1.18
C ASP A 82 2.90 -12.74 -0.76
N ARG A 83 2.73 -12.24 0.48
CA ARG A 83 1.46 -11.75 0.99
C ARG A 83 1.03 -10.44 0.33
N ILE A 84 2.00 -9.59 -0.05
CA ILE A 84 1.72 -8.40 -0.88
C ILE A 84 1.28 -8.83 -2.29
N GLY A 85 1.84 -9.93 -2.82
CA GLY A 85 1.41 -10.53 -4.09
C GLY A 85 -0.07 -10.91 -4.11
N VAL A 86 -0.64 -11.37 -2.98
CA VAL A 86 -2.09 -11.62 -2.85
C VAL A 86 -2.90 -10.35 -3.11
N LEU A 87 -2.44 -9.20 -2.62
CA LEU A 87 -3.09 -7.92 -2.89
C LEU A 87 -2.97 -7.53 -4.36
N ALA A 88 -1.76 -7.64 -4.92
CA ALA A 88 -1.50 -7.31 -6.32
C ALA A 88 -2.35 -8.16 -7.29
N GLN A 89 -2.52 -9.45 -7.01
CA GLN A 89 -3.37 -10.35 -7.78
C GLN A 89 -4.84 -9.90 -7.78
N ARG A 90 -5.30 -9.35 -6.66
CA ARG A 90 -6.69 -8.88 -6.51
C ARG A 90 -6.99 -7.65 -7.36
N VAL A 91 -6.00 -6.78 -7.55
CA VAL A 91 -6.15 -5.49 -8.23
C VAL A 91 -5.17 -5.35 -9.41
N PRO A 92 -5.29 -6.20 -10.45
CA PRO A 92 -4.31 -6.27 -11.54
C PRO A 92 -4.17 -4.96 -12.33
N ASP A 93 -5.14 -4.05 -12.24
CA ASP A 93 -5.12 -2.74 -12.91
C ASP A 93 -4.60 -1.59 -12.03
N SER A 94 -4.29 -1.85 -10.75
CA SER A 94 -3.82 -0.86 -9.78
C SER A 94 -2.35 -1.03 -9.45
N ALA A 95 -1.61 0.08 -9.39
CA ALA A 95 -0.20 0.06 -9.02
C ALA A 95 0.00 -0.26 -7.53
N VAL A 96 0.78 -1.30 -7.26
CA VAL A 96 1.16 -1.71 -5.89
C VAL A 96 2.67 -1.58 -5.73
N ILE A 97 3.12 -0.74 -4.80
CA ILE A 97 4.53 -0.55 -4.46
C ILE A 97 4.89 -1.48 -3.29
N ILE A 98 5.86 -2.36 -3.51
CA ILE A 98 6.52 -3.16 -2.49
C ILE A 98 7.64 -2.29 -1.89
N ASP A 99 7.33 -1.57 -0.81
CA ASP A 99 8.29 -0.63 -0.24
C ASP A 99 9.48 -1.36 0.36
N HIS A 100 10.67 -0.79 0.19
CA HIS A 100 11.94 -1.40 0.58
C HIS A 100 12.28 -2.67 -0.20
N MET A 101 11.60 -2.96 -1.32
CA MET A 101 11.91 -4.08 -2.23
C MET A 101 12.02 -5.45 -1.54
N GLY A 102 11.27 -5.68 -0.46
CA GLY A 102 11.39 -6.90 0.36
C GLY A 102 12.69 -6.98 1.19
N TYR A 103 13.56 -5.98 1.13
CA TYR A 103 14.86 -5.99 1.79
C TYR A 103 14.74 -5.94 3.33
N PRO A 104 15.65 -6.62 4.08
CA PRO A 104 16.71 -7.51 3.59
C PRO A 104 16.24 -8.94 3.32
N ASP A 105 15.18 -9.38 3.99
CA ASP A 105 14.92 -10.81 4.19
C ASP A 105 14.02 -11.43 3.11
N ASN A 106 13.38 -10.64 2.25
CA ASN A 106 12.33 -11.04 1.31
C ASN A 106 12.59 -10.47 -0.10
N PHE A 107 13.84 -10.09 -0.42
CA PHE A 107 14.18 -9.49 -1.72
C PHE A 107 13.90 -10.43 -2.89
N ASP A 108 14.27 -11.71 -2.78
CA ASP A 108 14.04 -12.69 -3.84
C ASP A 108 12.54 -12.95 -4.06
N ASP A 109 11.76 -13.01 -2.98
CA ASP A 109 10.30 -13.15 -3.05
C ASP A 109 9.67 -11.90 -3.69
N ALA A 110 10.14 -10.69 -3.34
CA ALA A 110 9.68 -9.46 -3.96
C ALA A 110 10.00 -9.40 -5.46
N MET A 111 11.18 -9.86 -5.87
CA MET A 111 11.51 -10.00 -7.29
C MET A 111 10.57 -10.98 -7.99
N GLN A 112 10.27 -12.13 -7.35
CA GLN A 112 9.38 -13.12 -7.91
C GLN A 112 7.95 -12.59 -8.07
N VAL A 113 7.42 -11.93 -7.04
CA VAL A 113 6.11 -11.24 -7.09
C VAL A 113 6.07 -10.20 -8.22
N CYS A 114 7.14 -9.42 -8.41
CA CYS A 114 7.23 -8.48 -9.53
C CYS A 114 7.24 -9.14 -10.92
N ARG A 115 7.75 -10.38 -11.04
CA ARG A 115 7.66 -11.14 -12.29
C ARG A 115 6.26 -11.67 -12.53
N ASP A 116 5.59 -12.12 -11.47
CA ASP A 116 4.29 -12.77 -11.55
C ASP A 116 3.13 -11.76 -11.65
N HIS A 117 3.32 -10.55 -11.13
CA HIS A 117 2.31 -9.48 -11.07
C HIS A 117 2.83 -8.18 -11.70
N PRO A 118 2.55 -7.91 -12.99
CA PRO A 118 3.06 -6.74 -13.71
C PRO A 118 2.64 -5.38 -13.16
N ASN A 119 1.64 -5.34 -12.28
CA ASN A 119 1.17 -4.13 -11.60
C ASN A 119 1.94 -3.81 -10.32
N THR A 120 2.98 -4.57 -10.00
CA THR A 120 3.81 -4.35 -8.82
C THR A 120 5.12 -3.64 -9.15
N TYR A 121 5.60 -2.82 -8.22
CA TYR A 121 6.79 -2.00 -8.36
C TYR A 121 7.67 -2.10 -7.12
N MET A 122 8.99 -2.23 -7.32
CA MET A 122 9.94 -2.25 -6.21
C MET A 122 10.27 -0.83 -5.73
N GLY A 123 9.88 -0.51 -4.49
CA GLY A 123 10.32 0.72 -3.83
C GLY A 123 11.75 0.56 -3.30
N THR A 124 12.75 1.14 -3.97
CA THR A 124 14.18 0.95 -3.62
C THR A 124 14.69 1.83 -2.49
N THR A 125 13.82 2.65 -1.88
CA THR A 125 14.13 3.44 -0.69
C THR A 125 14.22 2.53 0.53
N ILE A 126 15.34 2.58 1.26
CA ILE A 126 15.55 1.79 2.48
C ILE A 126 15.53 2.73 3.69
N LEU A 127 14.81 2.32 4.74
CA LEU A 127 14.96 2.86 6.09
C LEU A 127 15.58 1.77 6.96
N ARG A 128 16.87 1.91 7.28
CA ARG A 128 17.55 1.09 8.28
C ARG A 128 17.50 1.87 9.60
N PHE A 129 16.79 1.34 10.59
CA PHE A 129 16.88 1.79 11.99
C PHE A 129 17.95 0.98 12.71
#